data_AF-A0A7V9Q3D6-F1
#
_entry.id   AF-A0A7V9Q3D6-F1
#
_cell.length_a   1.000
_cell.length_b   1.000
_cell.length_c   1.000
_cell.angle_alpha   90.00
_cell.angle_beta   90.00
_cell.angle_gamma   90.00
#
_symmetry.space_group_name_H-M   'P 1'
#
loop_
_entity.id
_entity.type
_entity.pdbx_description
1 polymer ?
#
loop_
_entity_poly.entity_id
_entity_poly.type
_entity_poly.pdbx_seq_one_letter_code
_entity_poly.pdbx_strand_id
1 'polypeptide(L)' 'MNTPNAAPGDRVLIFDTTLRDGEQSPGISLNTAEKLEIAHQLARLGVDVIEAGFPIASPGDFESVQA' A
#
# COMPACT_ATOMS: atom_id res chain seq x y z
N MET A 1 -6.39 16.25 31.03
CA MET A 1 -5.52 15.09 30.73
C MET A 1 -4.50 15.58 29.71
N ASN A 2 -3.24 15.77 30.12
CA ASN A 2 -2.18 16.20 29.21
C ASN A 2 -1.69 14.99 28.43
N THR A 3 -1.84 15.02 27.10
CA THR A 3 -1.12 14.12 26.20
C THR A 3 0.37 14.48 26.23
N PRO A 4 1.29 13.53 26.44
CA PRO A 4 2.71 13.81 26.28
C PRO A 4 2.96 14.14 24.81
N ASN A 5 3.56 15.30 24.58
CA ASN A 5 4.12 15.70 23.29
C ASN A 5 5.22 14.68 22.95
N ALA A 6 4.95 13.76 22.01
CA ALA A 6 5.92 12.76 21.57
C ALA A 6 7.18 13.46 21.03
N ALA A 7 8.36 12.96 21.39
CA ALA A 7 9.62 13.58 20.98
C ALA A 7 9.81 13.43 19.46
N PRO A 8 10.55 14.33 18.79
CA PRO A 8 10.88 14.17 17.37
C PRO A 8 11.71 12.88 17.21
N GLY A 9 11.09 11.83 16.66
CA GLY A 9 11.69 10.49 16.54
C GLY A 9 10.80 9.33 16.99
N ASP A 10 9.71 9.59 17.72
CA ASP A 10 8.82 8.55 18.27
C ASP A 10 7.74 8.06 17.27
N ARG A 11 7.67 8.63 16.07
CA ARG A 11 6.66 8.22 15.07
C ARG A 11 7.12 6.96 14.33
N VAL A 12 6.38 5.87 14.53
CA VAL A 12 6.49 4.66 13.69
C VAL A 12 5.85 4.95 12.33
N LEU A 13 6.56 4.61 11.25
CA LEU A 13 6.03 4.65 9.90
C LEU A 13 5.58 3.26 9.48
N ILE A 14 4.40 3.18 8.88
CA ILE A 14 3.82 1.96 8.32
C ILE A 14 4.09 1.94 6.82
N PHE A 15 4.85 0.93 6.39
CA PHE A 15 5.08 0.57 5.01
C PHE A 15 4.29 -0.70 4.70
N ASP A 16 3.31 -0.60 3.81
CA ASP A 16 2.40 -1.70 3.47
C ASP A 16 2.72 -2.28 2.09
N THR A 17 2.87 -3.61 1.99
CA THR A 17 3.23 -4.32 0.75
C THR A 17 2.07 -5.13 0.17
N THR A 18 0.82 -4.89 0.61
CA THR A 18 -0.35 -5.69 0.20
C THR A 18 -0.52 -5.75 -1.32
N LEU A 19 -0.32 -4.63 -2.03
CA LEU A 19 -0.54 -4.57 -3.49
C LEU A 19 0.58 -5.21 -4.32
N ARG A 20 1.75 -5.48 -3.72
CA ARG A 20 2.90 -6.11 -4.38
C ARG A 20 3.12 -7.53 -3.90
N ASP A 21 3.41 -7.71 -2.62
CA ASP A 21 3.68 -9.04 -2.03
C ASP A 21 2.40 -9.85 -1.87
N GLY A 22 1.29 -9.19 -1.50
CA GLY A 22 0.00 -9.85 -1.33
C GLY A 22 -0.49 -10.48 -2.64
N GLU A 23 -0.32 -9.78 -3.77
CA GLU A 23 -0.66 -10.33 -5.08
C GLU A 23 0.23 -11.51 -5.50
N GLN A 24 1.49 -11.55 -5.07
CA GLN A 24 2.40 -12.66 -5.36
C GLN A 24 2.10 -13.93 -4.53
N SER A 25 1.13 -13.87 -3.61
CA SER A 25 0.72 -15.02 -2.82
C SER A 25 0.00 -16.06 -3.69
N PRO A 26 0.25 -17.37 -3.52
CA PRO A 26 -0.38 -18.41 -4.33
C PRO A 26 -1.92 -18.33 -4.29
N GLY A 27 -2.53 -18.26 -5.46
CA GLY A 27 -3.99 -18.20 -5.62
C GLY A 27 -4.59 -16.80 -5.51
N ILE A 28 -3.77 -15.76 -5.38
CA ILE A 28 -4.20 -14.36 -5.43
C ILE A 28 -3.83 -13.76 -6.80
N SER A 29 -4.75 -12.99 -7.36
CA SER A 29 -4.51 -12.13 -8.52
C SER A 29 -5.46 -10.95 -8.37
N LEU A 30 -4.92 -9.73 -8.43
CA LEU A 30 -5.71 -8.51 -8.26
C LEU A 30 -5.78 -7.77 -9.59
N ASN A 31 -6.99 -7.44 -10.03
CA ASN A 31 -7.13 -6.53 -11.15
C ASN A 31 -6.92 -5.06 -10.72
N THR A 32 -6.76 -4.16 -11.68
CA THR A 32 -6.51 -2.73 -11.42
C THR A 32 -7.57 -2.09 -10.51
N ALA A 33 -8.85 -2.42 -10.69
CA ALA A 33 -9.91 -1.84 -9.87
C ALA A 33 -9.85 -2.34 -8.42
N GLU A 34 -9.53 -3.62 -8.20
CA GLU A 34 -9.30 -4.18 -6.86
C GLU A 34 -8.07 -3.56 -6.19
N LYS A 35 -6.99 -3.35 -6.96
CA LYS A 35 -5.78 -2.67 -6.47
C LYS A 35 -6.09 -1.24 -6.01
N LEU A 36 -6.83 -0.47 -6.82
CA LEU A 36 -7.23 0.90 -6.47
C LEU A 36 -8.15 0.94 -5.24
N GLU A 37 -9.11 0.02 -5.14
CA GLU A 37 -9.98 -0.07 -3.96
C GLU A 37 -9.17 -0.33 -2.69
N ILE A 38 -8.27 -1.33 -2.71
CA ILE A 38 -7.38 -1.63 -1.57
C ILE A 38 -6.47 -0.43 -1.26
N ALA A 39 -5.88 0.22 -2.27
CA ALA A 39 -5.05 1.42 -2.09
C ALA A 39 -5.80 2.53 -1.35
N HIS A 40 -7.06 2.79 -1.74
CA HIS A 40 -7.90 3.77 -1.05
C HIS A 40 -8.21 3.35 0.39
N GLN A 41 -8.45 2.06 0.66
CA GLN A 41 -8.67 1.59 2.04
C GLN A 41 -7.41 1.73 2.91
N LEU A 42 -6.23 1.41 2.39
CA LEU A 42 -4.95 1.59 3.08
C LEU A 42 -4.67 3.07 3.37
N ALA A 43 -4.94 3.96 2.40
CA ALA A 43 -4.83 5.40 2.60
C ALA A 43 -5.80 5.90 3.69
N ARG A 44 -7.05 5.42 3.70
CA ARG A 44 -8.05 5.74 4.74
C ARG A 44 -7.66 5.22 6.13
N LEU A 45 -6.96 4.09 6.19
CA LEU A 45 -6.41 3.52 7.43
C LEU A 45 -5.26 4.37 8.01
N GLY A 46 -4.65 5.24 7.20
CA GLY A 46 -3.54 6.10 7.60
C GLY A 46 -2.17 5.45 7.45
N VAL A 47 -2.03 4.50 6.53
CA VAL A 47 -0.71 3.96 6.13
C VAL A 47 0.15 5.09 5.56
N ASP A 48 1.42 5.13 5.96
CA ASP A 48 2.34 6.19 5.54
C ASP A 48 2.86 5.98 4.11
N VAL A 49 3.14 4.74 3.73
CA VAL A 49 3.67 4.37 2.41
C VAL A 49 3.05 3.05 1.95
N ILE A 50 2.58 3.02 0.71
CA ILE A 50 2.00 1.84 0.07
C ILE A 50 2.92 1.43 -1.10
N GLU A 51 3.36 0.18 -1.13
CA GLU A 51 4.05 -0.39 -2.29
C GLU A 51 3.01 -0.82 -3.35
N ALA A 52 2.80 0.02 -4.36
CA ALA A 52 1.68 -0.08 -5.30
C ALA A 52 1.72 -1.30 -6.26
N GLY A 53 2.84 -2.01 -6.36
CA GLY A 53 2.99 -3.16 -7.26
C GLY A 53 4.39 -3.30 -7.84
N PHE A 54 4.54 -4.09 -8.90
CA PHE A 54 5.82 -4.31 -9.58
C PHE A 54 5.72 -4.00 -11.08
N PRO A 55 5.88 -2.72 -11.50
CA PRO A 55 5.48 -2.25 -12.83
C PRO A 55 6.31 -2.85 -13.99
N ILE A 56 7.46 -3.47 -13.69
CA ILE A 56 8.28 -4.15 -14.70
C ILE A 56 7.81 -5.59 -14.98
N ALA A 57 6.90 -6.14 -14.18
CA ALA A 57 6.41 -7.50 -14.34
C ALA A 57 5.53 -7.66 -15.59
N SER A 58 4.67 -6.68 -15.87
CA SER A 58 3.75 -6.72 -17.01
C SER A 58 3.22 -5.32 -17.37
N PRO A 59 2.67 -5.12 -18.58
CA PRO A 59 1.96 -3.89 -18.93
C PRO A 59 0.77 -3.58 -17.99
N GLY A 60 0.05 -4.62 -17.53
CA GLY A 60 -1.07 -4.44 -16.60
C GLY A 60 -0.64 -3.98 -15.21
N ASP A 61 0.52 -4.44 -14.73
CA ASP A 61 1.13 -3.95 -13.49
C ASP A 61 1.59 -2.50 -13.63
N PHE A 62 2.14 -2.14 -14.79
CA PHE A 62 2.52 -0.77 -15.07
C PHE A 62 1.30 0.16 -15.02
N GLU A 63 0.23 -0.18 -15.73
CA GLU A 63 -1.02 0.60 -15.75
C GLU A 63 -1.61 0.74 -14.34
N SER A 64 -1.57 -0.34 -13.55
CA SER A 64 -2.11 -0.34 -12.18
C SER A 64 -1.32 0.56 -11.23
N VAL A 65 0.00 0.65 -11.39
CA VAL A 65 0.86 1.55 -10.60
C VAL A 65 0.72 3.01 -11.05
N GLN A 66 0.36 3.24 -12.32
CA GLN A 66 0.20 4.59 -12.88
C GLN A 66 -1.15 5.23 -12.53
N ALA A 67 -2.18 4.43 -12.30
CA ALA A 67 -3.58 4.86 -12.15
C ALA A 67 -3.89 5.66 -10.87
#